data_AF-A0A166INX4-F1
#
_entry.id   AF-A0A166INX4-F1
#
_cell.length_a   1.000
_cell.length_b   1.000
_cell.length_c   1.000
_cell.angle_alpha   90.00
_cell.angle_beta   90.00
_cell.angle_gamma   90.00
#
_symmetry.space_group_name_H-M   'P 1'
#
loop_
_entity.id
_entity.type
_entity.pdbx_description
1 polymer ?
#
loop_
_entity_poly.entity_id
_entity_poly.type
_entity_poly.pdbx_seq_one_letter_code
_entity_poly.pdbx_strand_id
1 'polypeptide(L)'
;LSVTGLLSKLTSCTQMPLLEMLLFNRAHMFKLENAMHNHVGKLIQRHPDFSKRLRHNVAAALLAPNTGAYVVGAHKKMTARAFQFSILQSPLIISFQAHFEKNLNLLGLTAASRQDIVDWSAFTTEVSNELTQQRSNMKSKIEQSIKNQLDIYSLVDNLLIYDIRPKSAHWGRMAFLRECCATWQLQSGGKKGTFWEYVDKELKGVRETLK
;
A
#
# COMPACT_ATOMS: atom_id res chain seq x y z
N LEU A 1 -37.40 -6.25 12.10
CA LEU A 1 -37.16 -6.95 13.39
C LEU A 1 -38.52 -7.19 14.01
N SER A 2 -39.02 -8.43 14.09
CA SER A 2 -40.35 -8.69 14.66
C SER A 2 -40.30 -8.49 16.19
N VAL A 3 -41.33 -7.85 16.73
CA VAL A 3 -41.50 -7.58 18.17
C VAL A 3 -41.45 -8.90 18.99
N THR A 4 -41.93 -9.99 18.40
CA THR A 4 -41.92 -11.34 18.97
C THR A 4 -40.51 -11.92 19.17
N GLY A 5 -39.55 -11.62 18.30
CA GLY A 5 -38.16 -12.10 18.45
C GLY A 5 -37.32 -11.32 19.47
N LEU A 6 -37.78 -10.12 19.85
CA LEU A 6 -37.13 -9.27 20.84
C LEU A 6 -37.62 -9.63 22.25
N LEU A 7 -38.93 -9.93 22.38
CA LEU A 7 -39.54 -10.41 23.63
C LEU A 7 -39.01 -11.78 24.08
N SER A 8 -38.76 -12.72 23.16
CA SER A 8 -38.20 -14.03 23.51
C SER A 8 -36.74 -13.98 23.99
N LYS A 9 -35.96 -13.00 23.53
CA LYS A 9 -34.58 -12.76 24.01
C LYS A 9 -34.54 -12.01 25.34
N LEU A 10 -35.55 -11.19 25.63
CA LEU A 10 -35.69 -10.49 26.90
C LEU A 10 -36.09 -11.47 28.02
N THR A 11 -37.01 -12.41 27.76
CA THR A 11 -37.41 -13.43 28.74
C THR A 11 -36.29 -14.43 29.05
N SER A 12 -35.40 -14.75 28.10
CA SER A 12 -34.22 -15.58 28.39
C SER A 12 -33.17 -14.87 29.26
N CYS A 13 -33.09 -13.53 29.20
CA CYS A 13 -32.16 -12.77 30.05
C CYS A 13 -32.63 -12.69 31.51
N THR A 14 -33.94 -12.71 31.76
CA THR A 14 -34.50 -12.63 33.13
C THR A 14 -34.33 -13.91 33.96
N GLN A 15 -33.95 -15.02 33.32
CA GLN A 15 -33.74 -16.32 33.98
C GLN A 15 -32.26 -16.66 34.22
N MET A 16 -31.32 -15.81 33.77
CA MET A 16 -29.89 -16.01 33.99
C MET A 16 -29.44 -15.52 35.37
N PRO A 17 -28.47 -16.20 36.01
CA PRO A 17 -27.76 -15.65 37.17
C PRO A 17 -27.18 -14.26 36.86
N LEU A 18 -27.22 -13.36 37.84
CA LEU A 18 -26.77 -11.95 37.69
C LEU A 18 -25.36 -11.84 37.05
N LEU A 19 -24.44 -12.73 37.42
CA LEU A 19 -23.09 -12.78 36.88
C LEU A 19 -23.06 -13.09 35.38
N GLU A 20 -23.86 -14.06 34.92
CA GLU A 20 -23.97 -14.41 33.50
C GLU A 20 -24.62 -13.29 32.71
N MET A 21 -25.62 -12.62 33.28
CA MET A 21 -26.26 -11.46 32.66
C MET A 21 -25.30 -10.27 32.51
N LEU A 22 -24.44 -10.03 33.51
CA LEU A 22 -23.39 -9.01 33.44
C LEU A 22 -22.30 -9.36 32.42
N LEU A 23 -21.87 -10.62 32.37
CA LEU A 23 -20.91 -11.11 31.37
C LEU A 23 -21.47 -11.02 29.95
N PHE A 24 -22.74 -11.41 29.76
CA PHE A 24 -23.44 -11.32 28.49
C PHE A 24 -23.58 -9.86 28.03
N ASN A 25 -24.03 -8.97 28.91
CA ASN A 25 -24.11 -7.54 28.64
C ASN A 25 -22.74 -6.94 28.32
N ARG A 26 -21.69 -7.31 29.07
CA ARG A 26 -20.33 -6.82 28.80
C ARG A 26 -19.81 -7.31 27.46
N ALA A 27 -20.03 -8.58 27.11
CA ALA A 27 -19.68 -9.14 25.81
C ALA A 27 -20.46 -8.45 24.67
N HIS A 28 -21.74 -8.13 24.89
CA HIS A 28 -22.55 -7.40 23.92
C HIS A 28 -22.08 -5.95 23.74
N MET A 29 -21.72 -5.27 24.82
CA MET A 29 -21.13 -3.93 24.79
C MET A 29 -19.82 -3.93 24.02
N PHE A 30 -18.92 -4.89 24.28
CA PHE A 30 -17.68 -5.03 23.51
C PHE A 30 -17.94 -5.30 22.02
N LYS A 31 -18.94 -6.12 21.68
CA LYS A 31 -19.34 -6.33 20.28
C LYS A 31 -19.85 -5.04 19.63
N LEU A 32 -20.62 -4.24 20.37
CA LEU A 32 -21.17 -2.97 19.89
C LEU A 32 -20.07 -1.92 19.71
N GLU A 33 -19.19 -1.78 20.70
CA GLU A 33 -18.01 -0.90 20.65
C GLU A 33 -17.11 -1.29 19.49
N ASN A 34 -16.80 -2.58 19.30
CA ASN A 34 -16.04 -3.05 18.16
C ASN A 34 -16.75 -2.78 16.84
N ALA A 35 -18.07 -2.97 16.75
CA ALA A 35 -18.84 -2.67 15.54
C ALA A 35 -18.81 -1.17 15.19
N MET A 36 -18.89 -0.29 16.19
CA MET A 36 -18.77 1.16 16.03
C MET A 36 -17.35 1.56 15.59
N HIS A 37 -16.31 1.01 16.23
CA HIS A 37 -14.91 1.27 15.84
C HIS A 37 -14.65 0.81 14.40
N ASN A 38 -15.07 -0.39 14.03
CA ASN A 38 -14.99 -0.90 12.66
C ASN A 38 -15.74 0.01 11.67
N HIS A 39 -16.88 0.57 12.06
CA HIS A 39 -17.65 1.47 11.19
C HIS A 39 -16.91 2.80 10.96
N VAL A 40 -16.34 3.37 12.03
CA VAL A 40 -15.54 4.60 11.97
C VAL A 40 -14.24 4.39 11.20
N GLY A 41 -13.54 3.26 11.40
CA GLY A 41 -12.35 2.86 10.65
C GLY A 41 -12.64 2.73 9.15
N LYS A 42 -13.73 2.05 8.79
CA LYS A 42 -14.22 1.96 7.40
C LYS A 42 -14.59 3.32 6.82
N LEU A 43 -15.15 4.24 7.60
CA LEU A 43 -15.48 5.61 7.17
C LEU A 43 -14.21 6.41 6.84
N ILE A 44 -13.16 6.29 7.65
CA ILE A 44 -11.88 6.98 7.41
C ILE A 44 -11.18 6.39 6.17
N GLN A 45 -11.16 5.07 6.02
CA GLN A 45 -10.56 4.40 4.85
C GLN A 45 -11.33 4.69 3.56
N ARG A 46 -12.67 4.80 3.62
CA ARG A 46 -13.51 5.17 2.47
C ARG A 46 -13.54 6.67 2.20
N HIS A 47 -12.95 7.49 3.07
CA HIS A 47 -12.93 8.92 2.86
C HIS A 47 -12.10 9.25 1.61
N PRO A 48 -12.61 10.06 0.66
CA PRO A 48 -11.89 10.38 -0.57
C PRO A 48 -10.53 11.03 -0.29
N ASP A 49 -10.37 11.75 0.83
CA ASP A 49 -9.09 12.35 1.20
C ASP A 49 -8.04 11.33 1.63
N PHE A 50 -8.44 10.19 2.22
CA PHE A 50 -7.49 9.12 2.53
C PHE A 50 -6.90 8.57 1.23
N SER A 51 -7.74 8.24 0.26
CA SER A 51 -7.31 7.75 -1.06
C SER A 51 -6.42 8.78 -1.78
N LYS A 52 -6.80 10.07 -1.76
CA LYS A 52 -5.98 11.15 -2.30
C LYS A 52 -4.62 11.22 -1.59
N ARG A 53 -4.57 11.29 -0.26
CA ARG A 53 -3.31 11.36 0.50
C ARG A 53 -2.43 10.16 0.26
N LEU A 54 -3.00 8.96 0.26
CA LEU A 54 -2.28 7.71 -0.04
C LEU A 54 -1.63 7.79 -1.42
N ARG A 55 -2.41 8.15 -2.44
CA ARG A 55 -1.95 8.29 -3.82
C ARG A 55 -0.80 9.29 -3.96
N HIS A 56 -0.92 10.47 -3.35
CA HIS A 56 0.14 11.50 -3.40
C HIS A 56 1.42 11.01 -2.72
N ASN A 57 1.31 10.39 -1.54
CA ASN A 57 2.48 9.87 -0.83
C ASN A 57 3.15 8.71 -1.57
N VAL A 58 2.36 7.77 -2.11
CA VAL A 58 2.88 6.65 -2.91
C VAL A 58 3.60 7.16 -4.16
N ALA A 59 2.99 8.10 -4.87
CA ALA A 59 3.61 8.69 -6.06
C ALA A 59 4.89 9.48 -5.72
N ALA A 60 4.85 10.30 -4.67
CA ALA A 60 6.03 11.05 -4.23
C ALA A 60 7.20 10.12 -3.88
N ALA A 61 6.94 9.02 -3.20
CA ALA A 61 7.98 8.05 -2.87
C ALA A 61 8.45 7.22 -4.08
N LEU A 62 7.59 6.88 -5.04
CA LEU A 62 7.99 6.20 -6.28
C LEU A 62 8.83 7.10 -7.19
N LEU A 63 8.47 8.39 -7.26
CA LEU A 63 9.10 9.38 -8.13
C LEU A 63 10.31 10.04 -7.49
N ALA A 64 10.49 9.94 -6.18
CA ALA A 64 11.61 10.54 -5.47
C ALA A 64 12.96 10.08 -6.07
N PRO A 65 13.90 11.00 -6.30
CA PRO A 65 15.16 10.68 -6.98
C PRO A 65 16.07 9.76 -6.15
N ASN A 66 15.94 9.81 -4.81
CA ASN A 66 16.80 9.07 -3.88
C ASN A 66 16.13 7.82 -3.28
N THR A 67 14.90 7.49 -3.69
CA THR A 67 14.28 6.25 -3.21
C THR A 67 14.93 5.08 -3.92
N GLY A 68 15.49 4.16 -3.13
CA GLY A 68 16.03 2.88 -3.61
C GLY A 68 14.98 1.92 -4.16
N ALA A 69 13.86 2.44 -4.69
CA ALA A 69 12.84 1.69 -5.39
C ALA A 69 13.51 1.02 -6.60
N TYR A 70 13.54 -0.30 -6.69
CA TYR A 70 12.40 -1.19 -6.45
C TYR A 70 12.75 -2.37 -5.53
N VAL A 71 13.86 -2.24 -4.79
CA VAL A 71 14.67 -3.34 -4.26
C VAL A 71 13.85 -4.41 -3.55
N VAL A 72 13.75 -5.56 -4.21
CA VAL A 72 13.74 -6.87 -3.56
C VAL A 72 15.01 -7.00 -2.72
N GLY A 73 14.91 -6.79 -1.40
CA GLY A 73 15.97 -7.16 -0.46
C GLY A 73 16.45 -6.08 0.50
N ALA A 74 15.72 -5.92 1.60
CA ALA A 74 16.29 -5.65 2.93
C ALA A 74 15.40 -6.30 4.00
N HIS A 75 15.17 -7.60 3.85
CA HIS A 75 14.15 -8.35 4.58
C HIS A 75 14.54 -8.82 5.99
N LYS A 76 15.60 -8.29 6.62
CA LYS A 76 16.18 -8.98 7.79
C LYS A 76 15.95 -8.43 9.19
N LYS A 77 15.21 -7.33 9.45
CA LYS A 77 15.03 -6.85 10.85
C LYS A 77 13.69 -6.24 11.31
N MET A 78 12.61 -6.31 10.55
CA MET A 78 11.25 -5.96 11.05
C MET A 78 10.28 -6.95 10.40
N THR A 79 9.46 -7.75 11.07
CA THR A 79 8.87 -7.66 12.42
C THR A 79 8.37 -9.06 12.76
N ALA A 80 8.73 -9.62 13.92
CA ALA A 80 8.31 -10.94 14.41
C ALA A 80 6.82 -11.02 14.83
N ARG A 81 5.93 -10.28 14.15
CA ARG A 81 4.48 -10.24 14.47
C ARG A 81 3.55 -10.37 13.26
N ALA A 82 4.07 -10.40 12.03
CA ALA A 82 3.29 -10.61 10.81
C ALA A 82 3.46 -12.06 10.30
N PHE A 83 3.15 -13.04 11.15
CA PHE A 83 3.17 -14.45 10.77
C PHE A 83 1.75 -14.89 10.39
N GLN A 84 1.41 -14.77 9.09
CA GLN A 84 0.50 -15.68 8.35
C GLN A 84 0.25 -15.30 6.87
N PHE A 85 0.74 -14.16 6.33
CA PHE A 85 0.39 -13.71 4.95
C PHE A 85 1.57 -13.45 3.99
N SER A 86 2.79 -13.85 4.35
CA SER A 86 4.02 -13.43 3.65
C SER A 86 4.68 -14.55 2.83
N ILE A 87 4.08 -14.91 1.69
CA ILE A 87 4.82 -15.60 0.59
C ILE A 87 4.66 -14.85 -0.76
N LEU A 88 3.81 -13.81 -0.84
CA LEU A 88 3.50 -13.11 -2.11
C LEU A 88 3.65 -11.57 -2.09
N GLN A 89 4.11 -10.97 -0.99
CA GLN A 89 4.26 -9.51 -0.92
C GLN A 89 5.65 -9.04 -1.35
N SER A 90 5.69 -8.16 -2.36
CA SER A 90 6.91 -7.49 -2.83
C SER A 90 7.57 -6.71 -1.67
N PRO A 91 8.91 -6.76 -1.49
CA PRO A 91 9.61 -6.07 -0.39
C PRO A 91 9.43 -4.54 -0.37
N LEU A 92 9.03 -3.95 -1.51
CA LEU A 92 8.62 -2.56 -1.60
C LEU A 92 7.34 -2.27 -0.81
N ILE A 93 6.38 -3.19 -0.82
CA ILE A 93 5.12 -3.06 -0.06
C ILE A 93 5.42 -2.96 1.44
N ILE A 94 6.38 -3.77 1.92
CA ILE A 94 6.77 -3.82 3.33
C ILE A 94 7.46 -2.53 3.77
N SER A 95 8.32 -1.95 2.92
CA SER A 95 8.99 -0.69 3.24
C SER A 95 8.00 0.49 3.27
N PHE A 96 7.04 0.52 2.35
CA PHE A 96 5.94 1.49 2.35
C PHE A 96 5.03 1.33 3.58
N GLN A 97 4.66 0.11 3.93
CA GLN A 97 3.86 -0.17 5.13
C GLN A 97 4.60 0.26 6.40
N ALA A 98 5.89 -0.06 6.54
CA ALA A 98 6.70 0.36 7.68
C ALA A 98 6.89 1.88 7.74
N HIS A 99 6.94 2.57 6.59
CA HIS A 99 6.98 4.02 6.53
C HIS A 99 5.66 4.64 7.02
N PHE A 100 4.52 4.17 6.52
CA PHE A 100 3.22 4.67 6.95
C PHE A 100 2.89 4.29 8.40
N GLU A 101 3.33 3.14 8.88
CA GLU A 101 3.18 2.74 10.29
C GLU A 101 3.86 3.72 11.26
N LYS A 102 4.98 4.33 10.84
CA LYS A 102 5.68 5.37 11.60
C LYS A 102 5.12 6.77 11.39
N ASN A 103 4.36 6.98 10.31
CA ASN A 103 3.89 8.30 9.86
C ASN A 103 2.39 8.28 9.53
N LEU A 104 1.58 7.73 10.44
CA LEU A 104 0.13 7.56 10.25
C LEU A 104 -0.60 8.90 10.03
N ASN A 105 -0.06 9.98 10.61
CA ASN A 105 -0.53 11.34 10.43
C ASN A 105 -0.50 11.80 8.97
N LEU A 106 0.43 11.31 8.13
CA LEU A 106 0.48 11.65 6.70
C LEU A 106 -0.77 11.20 5.94
N LEU A 107 -1.48 10.20 6.46
CA LEU A 107 -2.69 9.66 5.90
C LEU A 107 -3.96 10.11 6.63
N GLY A 108 -3.79 10.88 7.73
CA GLY A 108 -4.89 11.25 8.63
C GLY A 108 -5.38 10.09 9.49
N LEU A 109 -4.55 9.06 9.69
CA LEU A 109 -4.86 7.91 10.55
C LEU A 109 -4.41 8.18 11.99
N THR A 110 -5.18 7.66 12.95
CA THR A 110 -4.82 7.72 14.38
C THR A 110 -4.03 6.49 14.79
N ALA A 111 -3.31 6.56 15.91
CA ALA A 111 -2.58 5.41 16.45
C ALA A 111 -3.49 4.22 16.81
N ALA A 112 -4.78 4.46 17.05
CA ALA A 112 -5.78 3.43 17.32
C ALA A 112 -5.98 2.49 16.10
N SER A 113 -5.85 3.01 14.88
CA SER A 113 -5.95 2.22 13.64
C SER A 113 -4.85 1.16 13.48
N ARG A 114 -3.77 1.23 14.27
CA ARG A 114 -2.70 0.22 14.29
C ARG A 114 -3.03 -0.98 15.17
N GLN A 115 -3.89 -0.78 16.16
CA GLN A 115 -4.24 -1.81 17.15
C GLN A 115 -5.38 -2.71 16.67
N ASP A 116 -6.19 -2.23 15.72
CA ASP A 116 -7.22 -3.03 15.05
C ASP A 116 -6.60 -3.84 13.89
N ILE A 117 -6.57 -5.16 14.07
CA ILE A 117 -6.02 -6.11 13.10
C ILE A 117 -6.81 -6.07 11.77
N VAL A 118 -8.12 -5.89 11.84
CA VAL A 118 -8.99 -5.90 10.65
C VAL A 118 -8.75 -4.64 9.83
N ASP A 119 -8.76 -3.47 10.48
CA ASP A 119 -8.50 -2.20 9.80
C ASP A 119 -7.07 -2.12 9.25
N TRP A 120 -6.08 -2.65 9.97
CA TRP A 120 -4.70 -2.70 9.49
C TRP A 120 -4.53 -3.60 8.26
N SER A 121 -5.23 -4.74 8.21
CA SER A 121 -5.22 -5.63 7.04
C SER A 121 -5.85 -4.99 5.79
N ALA A 122 -6.95 -4.24 5.96
CA ALA A 122 -7.56 -3.48 4.89
C ALA A 122 -6.64 -2.35 4.40
N PHE A 123 -6.03 -1.62 5.34
CA PHE A 123 -5.06 -0.57 5.04
C PHE A 123 -3.87 -1.08 4.22
N THR A 124 -3.25 -2.19 4.67
CA THR A 124 -2.09 -2.79 3.99
C THR A 124 -2.42 -3.27 2.58
N THR A 125 -3.64 -3.74 2.36
CA THR A 125 -4.17 -4.13 1.05
C THR A 125 -4.33 -2.90 0.14
N GLU A 126 -4.91 -1.81 0.64
CA GLU A 126 -5.06 -0.56 -0.13
C GLU A 126 -3.71 0.03 -0.56
N VAL A 127 -2.71 0.03 0.34
CA VAL A 127 -1.34 0.45 0.01
C VAL A 127 -0.75 -0.41 -1.11
N SER A 128 -0.96 -1.73 -1.05
CA SER A 128 -0.48 -2.66 -2.08
C SER A 128 -1.16 -2.43 -3.43
N ASN A 129 -2.47 -2.20 -3.43
CA ASN A 129 -3.25 -1.93 -4.64
C ASN A 129 -2.82 -0.63 -5.32
N GLU A 130 -2.73 0.47 -4.57
CA GLU A 130 -2.32 1.76 -5.11
C GLU A 130 -0.86 1.71 -5.62
N LEU A 131 0.05 1.05 -4.92
CA LEU A 131 1.43 0.85 -5.38
C LEU A 131 1.48 0.09 -6.71
N THR A 132 0.71 -0.99 -6.82
CA THR A 132 0.64 -1.81 -8.04
C THR A 132 0.07 -1.02 -9.21
N GLN A 133 -0.97 -0.24 -8.96
CA GLN A 133 -1.59 0.62 -9.97
C GLN A 133 -0.64 1.73 -10.44
N GLN A 134 0.03 2.43 -9.52
CA GLN A 134 0.99 3.49 -9.87
C GLN A 134 2.18 2.93 -10.67
N ARG A 135 2.68 1.76 -10.29
CA ARG A 135 3.73 1.06 -11.06
C ARG A 135 3.23 0.69 -12.45
N SER A 136 2.04 0.08 -12.57
CA SER A 136 1.46 -0.26 -13.88
C SER A 136 1.33 0.98 -14.77
N ASN A 137 0.76 2.07 -14.25
CA ASN A 137 0.62 3.33 -14.97
C ASN A 137 1.97 3.93 -15.40
N MET A 138 2.97 3.90 -14.51
CA MET A 138 4.31 4.39 -14.81
C MET A 138 4.96 3.58 -15.93
N LYS A 139 4.87 2.24 -15.88
CA LYS A 139 5.37 1.37 -16.95
C LYS A 139 4.69 1.68 -18.28
N SER A 140 3.36 1.76 -18.30
CA SER A 140 2.61 2.05 -19.53
C SER A 140 2.98 3.40 -20.13
N LYS A 141 3.20 4.44 -19.32
CA LYS A 141 3.68 5.75 -19.80
C LYS A 141 5.09 5.68 -20.39
N ILE A 142 5.99 4.90 -19.80
CA ILE A 142 7.34 4.67 -20.35
C ILE A 142 7.24 3.94 -21.69
N GLU A 143 6.44 2.88 -21.78
CA GLU A 143 6.21 2.12 -23.02
C GLU A 143 5.63 3.02 -24.13
N GLN A 144 4.66 3.86 -23.80
CA GLN A 144 4.08 4.84 -24.72
C GLN A 144 5.10 5.89 -25.17
N SER A 145 5.95 6.38 -24.26
CA SER A 145 7.02 7.33 -24.60
C SER A 145 8.04 6.73 -25.58
N ILE A 146 8.39 5.45 -25.42
CA ILE A 146 9.24 4.73 -26.37
C ILE A 146 8.55 4.62 -27.73
N LYS A 147 7.29 4.15 -27.76
CA LYS A 147 6.53 3.96 -28.99
C LYS A 147 6.34 5.27 -29.77
N ASN A 148 6.06 6.36 -29.06
CA ASN A 148 5.79 7.67 -29.63
C ASN A 148 7.07 8.49 -29.86
N GLN A 149 8.25 7.94 -29.57
CA GLN A 149 9.55 8.62 -29.68
C GLN A 149 9.57 9.97 -28.95
N LEU A 150 8.91 10.05 -27.79
CA LEU A 150 8.92 11.27 -26.97
C LEU A 150 10.33 11.52 -26.44
N ASP A 151 10.68 12.77 -26.23
CA ASP A 151 11.90 13.15 -25.53
C ASP A 151 11.78 12.86 -24.03
N ILE A 152 12.91 12.89 -23.33
CA ILE A 152 12.94 12.55 -21.90
C ILE A 152 12.21 13.59 -21.04
N TYR A 153 12.22 14.86 -21.46
CA TYR A 153 11.57 15.94 -20.74
C TYR A 153 10.05 15.79 -20.78
N SER A 154 9.47 15.52 -21.95
CA SER A 154 8.03 15.25 -22.07
C SER A 154 7.62 14.01 -21.28
N LEU A 155 8.44 12.95 -21.22
CA LEU A 155 8.14 11.78 -20.40
C LEU A 155 8.09 12.16 -18.90
N VAL A 156 9.06 12.94 -18.43
CA VAL A 156 9.12 13.34 -17.03
C VAL A 156 7.94 14.23 -16.65
N ASP A 157 7.60 15.23 -17.47
CA ASP A 157 6.44 16.09 -17.22
C ASP A 157 5.13 15.29 -17.21
N ASN A 158 4.99 14.30 -18.10
CA ASN A 158 3.83 13.40 -18.10
C ASN A 158 3.75 12.48 -16.88
N LEU A 159 4.89 12.15 -16.24
CA LEU A 159 4.94 11.27 -15.07
C LEU A 159 4.78 12.02 -13.75
N LEU A 160 5.21 13.27 -13.67
CA LEU A 160 5.14 14.10 -12.46
C LEU A 160 3.77 14.80 -12.34
N ILE A 161 2.73 14.06 -11.95
CA ILE A 161 1.33 14.53 -11.95
C ILE A 161 0.97 15.40 -10.71
N TYR A 162 1.70 15.27 -9.59
CA TYR A 162 1.28 15.82 -8.29
C TYR A 162 2.05 17.09 -7.87
N ASP A 163 2.15 18.07 -8.78
CA ASP A 163 2.92 19.31 -8.58
C ASP A 163 4.39 19.09 -8.19
N ILE A 164 4.92 17.92 -8.52
CA ILE A 164 6.33 17.58 -8.28
C ILE A 164 7.15 18.30 -9.33
N ARG A 165 7.99 19.25 -8.90
CA ARG A 165 8.90 19.92 -9.82
C ARG A 165 10.01 18.98 -10.28
N PRO A 166 10.24 18.84 -11.60
CA PRO A 166 11.34 18.03 -12.11
C PRO A 166 12.69 18.56 -11.63
N LYS A 167 13.64 17.63 -11.48
CA LYS A 167 15.03 17.89 -11.07
C LYS A 167 15.92 17.02 -11.95
N SER A 168 17.21 17.35 -12.04
CA SER A 168 18.18 16.58 -12.83
C SER A 168 18.15 15.07 -12.56
N ALA A 169 18.04 14.69 -11.29
CA ALA A 169 17.97 13.29 -10.88
C ALA A 169 16.71 12.56 -11.38
N HIS A 170 15.59 13.27 -11.61
CA HIS A 170 14.39 12.67 -12.20
C HIS A 170 14.64 12.30 -13.66
N TRP A 171 15.31 13.16 -14.44
CA TRP A 171 15.64 12.88 -15.84
C TRP A 171 16.55 11.65 -15.97
N GLY A 172 17.61 11.59 -15.15
CA GLY A 172 18.51 10.42 -15.13
C GLY A 172 17.78 9.13 -14.77
N ARG A 173 16.90 9.17 -13.76
CA ARG A 173 16.08 8.02 -13.37
C ARG A 173 15.13 7.57 -14.49
N MET A 174 14.45 8.50 -15.15
CA MET A 174 13.53 8.16 -16.24
C MET A 174 14.26 7.67 -17.49
N ALA A 175 15.46 8.19 -17.77
CA ALA A 175 16.30 7.71 -18.85
C ALA A 175 16.71 6.26 -18.62
N PHE A 176 17.19 5.95 -17.40
CA PHE A 176 17.52 4.59 -16.98
C PHE A 176 16.30 3.65 -17.10
N LEU A 177 15.14 4.05 -16.59
CA LEU A 177 13.92 3.22 -16.67
C LEU A 177 13.47 2.97 -18.10
N ARG A 178 13.64 3.97 -18.99
CA ARG A 178 13.34 3.85 -20.41
C ARG A 178 14.28 2.86 -21.10
N GLU A 179 15.58 2.92 -20.79
CA GLU A 179 16.58 1.97 -21.27
C GLU A 179 16.27 0.55 -20.79
N CYS A 180 15.98 0.36 -19.50
CA CYS A 180 15.56 -0.93 -18.97
C CYS A 180 14.29 -1.44 -19.66
N CYS A 181 13.33 -0.57 -19.96
CA CYS A 181 12.09 -0.94 -20.63
C CYS A 181 12.34 -1.39 -22.08
N ALA A 182 13.16 -0.67 -22.83
CA ALA A 182 13.54 -1.04 -24.20
C ALA A 182 14.29 -2.38 -24.22
N THR A 183 15.28 -2.56 -23.34
CA THR A 183 16.03 -3.81 -23.22
C THR A 183 15.15 -4.97 -22.78
N TRP A 184 14.24 -4.73 -21.84
CA TRP A 184 13.26 -5.73 -21.41
C TRP A 184 12.35 -6.15 -22.56
N GLN A 185 11.83 -5.21 -23.35
CA GLN A 185 10.97 -5.53 -24.51
C GLN A 185 11.68 -6.41 -25.54
N LEU A 186 12.97 -6.15 -25.82
CA LEU A 186 13.79 -6.98 -26.71
C LEU A 186 14.02 -8.39 -26.13
N GLN A 187 14.17 -8.52 -24.82
CA GLN A 187 14.45 -9.79 -24.14
C GLN A 187 13.21 -10.58 -23.73
N SER A 188 12.02 -9.96 -23.72
CA SER A 188 10.78 -10.52 -23.18
C SER A 188 10.14 -11.60 -24.06
N GLY A 189 10.69 -11.88 -25.24
CA GLY A 189 10.29 -13.00 -26.10
C GLY A 189 10.54 -14.40 -25.51
N GLY A 190 10.53 -14.57 -24.18
CA GLY A 190 10.67 -15.88 -23.53
C GLY A 190 11.15 -15.90 -22.06
N LYS A 191 11.35 -14.78 -21.37
CA LYS A 191 11.88 -14.78 -19.98
C LYS A 191 10.78 -14.78 -18.91
N LYS A 192 10.94 -15.63 -17.89
CA LYS A 192 10.14 -15.65 -16.66
C LYS A 192 10.55 -14.48 -15.74
N GLY A 193 9.60 -13.62 -15.36
CA GLY A 193 9.80 -12.55 -14.37
C GLY A 193 8.98 -11.30 -14.67
N THR A 194 8.86 -10.42 -13.69
CA THR A 194 8.21 -9.12 -13.86
C THR A 194 9.22 -8.05 -14.29
N PHE A 195 8.76 -7.06 -15.06
CA PHE A 195 9.60 -5.92 -15.49
C PHE A 195 10.35 -5.25 -14.32
N TRP A 196 9.71 -5.16 -13.16
CA TRP A 196 10.32 -4.48 -12.03
C TRP A 196 11.42 -5.29 -11.33
N GLU A 197 11.32 -6.61 -11.31
CA GLU A 197 12.41 -7.47 -10.82
C GLU A 197 13.64 -7.35 -11.73
N TYR A 198 13.41 -7.15 -13.04
CA TYR A 198 14.48 -6.85 -13.98
C TYR A 198 15.15 -5.51 -13.67
N VAL A 199 14.37 -4.44 -13.47
CA VAL A 199 14.91 -3.12 -13.08
C VAL A 199 15.74 -3.20 -11.80
N ASP A 200 15.29 -3.98 -10.81
CA ASP A 200 16.03 -4.19 -9.56
C ASP A 200 17.39 -4.87 -9.76
N LYS A 201 17.43 -5.86 -10.65
CA LYS A 201 18.66 -6.57 -10.99
C LYS A 201 19.66 -5.62 -11.63
N GLU A 202 19.22 -4.80 -12.59
CA GLU A 202 20.06 -3.81 -13.26
C GLU A 202 20.58 -2.75 -12.28
N LEU A 203 19.72 -2.22 -11.41
CA LEU A 203 20.12 -1.26 -10.37
C LEU A 203 21.15 -1.83 -9.39
N LYS A 204 21.01 -3.12 -9.02
CA LYS A 204 21.99 -3.79 -8.19
C LYS A 204 23.34 -3.88 -8.88
N GLY A 205 23.37 -4.24 -10.17
CA GLY A 205 24.58 -4.28 -10.98
C GLY A 205 25.29 -2.92 -11.04
N VAL A 206 24.56 -1.85 -11.33
CA VAL A 206 25.11 -0.48 -11.36
C VAL A 206 25.73 -0.08 -10.02
N ARG A 207 25.13 -0.47 -8.90
CA ARG A 207 25.67 -0.18 -7.55
C ARG A 207 26.92 -0.99 -7.22
N GLU A 208 27.05 -2.18 -7.79
CA GLU A 208 28.23 -3.03 -7.62
C GLU A 208 29.41 -2.52 -8.45
N THR A 209 29.17 -1.94 -9.63
CA THR A 209 30.23 -1.37 -10.50
C THR A 209 30.73 0.00 -10.05
N LEU A 210 29.97 0.72 -9.22
CA LEU A 210 30.34 2.02 -8.67
C LEU A 210 31.12 1.94 -7.35
N LYS A 211 31.34 0.72 -6.82
CA LYS A 211 32.19 0.47 -5.66
C LYS A 211 33.58 0.08 -6.09
#